data_AF-A0AA86R4V7-F1
#
_entry.id   AF-A0AA86R4V7-F1
#
_cell.length_a   1.000
_cell.length_b   1.000
_cell.length_c   1.000
_cell.angle_alpha   90.00
_cell.angle_beta   90.00
_cell.angle_gamma   90.00
#
_symmetry.space_group_name_H-M   'P 1'
#
loop_
_entity.id
_entity.type
_entity.pdbx_description
1 polymer ?
#
loop_
_entity_poly.entity_id
_entity_poly.type
_entity_poly.pdbx_seq_one_letter_code
_entity_poly.pdbx_strand_id
1 'polypeptide(L)'
;MPNPLTFDLEQIQMSKLETKNIILVGRFNRRHKQQHLAIMMMKKVLEEEPDAVLQLIGSGFEDYKEECRQLARELGIQNSVQFVDFQADIEAYYRNASVMVMTSAIEGFPMVLVESKSYGVPTVAFELDFCELWQEGITAVPKGDTDAMAREVVHLLQNQTFRLEKGMEARKAVEKFRTEDTINKWVRLITGIIDGNGVVKQMQAEEEKVTEERAMEIYQKELEFWGQEDLRLFD
;
A
#
# COMPACT_ATOMS: atom_id res chain seq x y z
N MET A 1 -6.26 8.15 -14.27
CA MET A 1 -6.10 9.42 -13.51
C MET A 1 -5.95 9.04 -12.04
N PRO A 2 -4.98 9.60 -11.30
CA PRO A 2 -4.78 9.28 -9.89
C PRO A 2 -5.96 9.79 -9.04
N ASN A 3 -6.06 9.29 -7.80
CA ASN A 3 -7.04 9.79 -6.83
C ASN A 3 -6.64 11.21 -6.39
N PRO A 4 -7.60 12.15 -6.24
CA PRO A 4 -7.31 13.46 -5.68
C PRO A 4 -6.88 13.32 -4.21
N LEU A 5 -5.96 14.17 -3.78
CA LEU A 5 -5.62 14.29 -2.36
C LEU A 5 -6.83 14.84 -1.60
N THR A 6 -7.20 14.19 -0.51
CA THR A 6 -8.31 14.62 0.35
C THR A 6 -7.87 15.53 1.49
N PHE A 7 -6.57 15.87 1.55
CA PHE A 7 -5.95 16.68 2.59
C PHE A 7 -4.99 17.71 2.00
N ASP A 8 -4.83 18.82 2.72
CA ASP A 8 -3.92 19.90 2.35
C ASP A 8 -2.50 19.60 2.86
N LEU A 9 -1.58 19.31 1.94
CA LEU A 9 -0.19 19.03 2.26
C LEU A 9 0.50 20.18 3.03
N GLU A 10 0.08 21.45 2.85
CA GLU A 10 0.69 22.59 3.55
C GLU A 10 0.34 22.64 5.03
N GLN A 11 -0.78 22.04 5.41
CA GLN A 11 -1.25 22.01 6.81
C GLN A 11 -0.74 20.78 7.57
N ILE A 12 -0.13 19.83 6.87
CA ILE A 12 0.41 18.61 7.48
C ILE A 12 1.75 18.91 8.15
N GLN A 13 1.76 18.73 9.48
CA GLN A 13 3.00 18.65 10.23
C GLN A 13 3.61 17.25 10.06
N MET A 14 4.85 17.20 9.57
CA MET A 14 5.59 15.97 9.39
C MET A 14 5.87 15.25 10.73
N SER A 15 6.07 13.94 10.64
CA SER A 15 6.63 13.15 11.75
C SER A 15 8.03 13.65 12.10
N LYS A 16 8.36 13.60 13.39
CA LYS A 16 9.73 13.85 13.85
C LYS A 16 10.67 12.69 13.55
N LEU A 17 10.14 11.49 13.30
CA LEU A 17 10.92 10.26 13.05
C LEU A 17 11.89 9.93 14.20
N GLU A 18 11.50 10.23 15.44
CA GLU A 18 12.31 10.04 16.67
C GLU A 18 11.86 8.84 17.51
N THR A 19 10.71 8.25 17.20
CA THR A 19 10.17 7.09 17.94
C THR A 19 10.70 5.78 17.34
N LYS A 20 10.37 4.65 17.97
CA LYS A 20 10.53 3.30 17.38
C LYS A 20 9.18 2.69 16.97
N ASN A 21 8.23 3.55 16.63
CA ASN A 21 6.91 3.12 16.19
C ASN A 21 6.94 2.76 14.70
N ILE A 22 6.53 1.53 14.42
CA ILE A 22 6.30 1.01 13.08
C ILE A 22 4.78 0.94 12.89
N ILE A 23 4.28 1.43 11.77
CA ILE A 23 2.83 1.41 11.49
C ILE A 23 2.52 0.56 10.26
N LEU A 24 1.39 -0.13 10.30
CA LEU A 24 0.73 -0.70 9.13
C LEU A 24 -0.74 -0.27 9.19
N VAL A 25 -1.15 0.53 8.20
CA VAL A 25 -2.49 1.07 8.09
C VAL A 25 -3.23 0.31 6.99
N GLY A 26 -4.42 -0.21 7.28
CA GLY A 26 -5.26 -0.82 6.27
C GLY A 26 -6.22 -1.87 6.82
N ARG A 27 -7.16 -2.27 5.96
CA ARG A 27 -8.18 -3.27 6.30
C ARG A 27 -7.54 -4.60 6.70
N PHE A 28 -7.97 -5.20 7.81
CA PHE A 28 -7.56 -6.57 8.15
C PHE A 28 -8.10 -7.53 7.09
N ASN A 29 -7.20 -8.10 6.28
CA ASN A 29 -7.51 -9.05 5.21
C ASN A 29 -6.29 -9.91 4.91
N ARG A 30 -6.42 -11.23 5.16
CA ARG A 30 -5.37 -12.23 4.99
C ARG A 30 -4.82 -12.33 3.57
N ARG A 31 -5.67 -12.16 2.55
CA ARG A 31 -5.26 -12.33 1.15
C ARG A 31 -4.60 -11.07 0.60
N HIS A 32 -5.10 -9.90 0.99
CA HIS A 32 -4.68 -8.64 0.35
C HIS A 32 -3.63 -7.87 1.15
N LYS A 33 -3.82 -7.72 2.47
CA LYS A 33 -2.97 -6.85 3.32
C LYS A 33 -1.96 -7.63 4.18
N GLN A 34 -2.25 -8.90 4.45
CA GLN A 34 -1.31 -9.87 5.02
C GLN A 34 -0.63 -9.43 6.34
N GLN A 35 -1.33 -8.75 7.24
CA GLN A 35 -0.80 -8.24 8.53
C GLN A 35 0.01 -9.27 9.34
N HIS A 36 -0.33 -10.56 9.28
CA HIS A 36 0.46 -11.64 9.87
C HIS A 36 1.95 -11.65 9.46
N LEU A 37 2.29 -11.25 8.23
CA LEU A 37 3.67 -11.15 7.76
C LEU A 37 4.42 -10.00 8.46
N ALA A 38 3.74 -8.88 8.76
CA ALA A 38 4.31 -7.79 9.54
C ALA A 38 4.57 -8.22 10.99
N ILE A 39 3.74 -9.09 11.56
CA ILE A 39 3.96 -9.65 12.90
C ILE A 39 5.18 -10.58 12.92
N MET A 40 5.35 -11.43 11.90
CA MET A 40 6.55 -12.28 11.78
C MET A 40 7.82 -11.46 11.56
N MET A 41 7.76 -10.39 10.77
CA MET A 41 8.83 -9.41 10.62
C MET A 41 9.16 -8.75 11.97
N MET A 42 8.14 -8.34 12.73
CA MET A 42 8.33 -7.67 14.02
C MET A 42 9.07 -8.54 15.03
N LYS A 43 8.83 -9.86 15.05
CA LYS A 43 9.57 -10.79 15.90
C LYS A 43 11.09 -10.69 15.71
N LYS A 44 11.53 -10.45 14.48
CA LYS A 44 12.95 -10.33 14.09
C LYS A 44 13.48 -8.94 14.38
N VAL A 45 12.69 -7.90 14.15
CA VAL A 45 13.04 -6.53 14.54
C VAL A 45 13.34 -6.45 16.04
N LEU A 46 12.53 -7.10 16.88
CA LEU A 46 12.70 -7.10 18.34
C LEU A 46 13.99 -7.80 18.82
N GLU A 47 14.68 -8.56 17.97
CA GLU A 47 15.98 -9.14 18.31
C GLU A 47 17.09 -8.08 18.36
N GLU A 48 16.95 -7.02 17.55
CA GLU A 48 17.91 -5.90 17.45
C GLU A 48 17.37 -4.61 18.12
N GLU A 49 16.06 -4.40 18.10
CA GLU A 49 15.36 -3.21 18.61
C GLU A 49 14.24 -3.59 19.61
N PRO A 50 14.58 -3.94 20.86
CA PRO A 50 13.61 -4.48 21.84
C PRO A 50 12.47 -3.51 22.21
N ASP A 51 12.70 -2.21 22.07
CA ASP A 51 11.72 -1.16 22.40
C ASP A 51 10.81 -0.78 21.22
N ALA A 52 10.96 -1.44 20.06
CA ALA A 52 10.14 -1.17 18.91
C ALA A 52 8.69 -1.61 19.13
N VAL A 53 7.74 -0.86 18.54
CA VAL A 53 6.31 -1.14 18.63
C VAL A 53 5.71 -1.18 17.23
N LEU A 54 5.03 -2.27 16.89
CA LEU A 54 4.22 -2.38 15.68
C LEU A 54 2.77 -2.02 15.97
N GLN A 55 2.24 -1.01 15.29
CA GLN A 55 0.84 -0.62 15.37
C GLN A 55 0.11 -1.05 14.10
N LEU A 56 -0.82 -2.00 14.24
CA LEU A 56 -1.69 -2.48 13.17
C LEU A 56 -3.03 -1.74 13.27
N ILE A 57 -3.26 -0.80 12.36
CA ILE A 57 -4.37 0.16 12.44
C ILE A 57 -5.41 -0.12 11.36
N GLY A 58 -6.62 -0.42 11.78
CA GLY A 58 -7.76 -0.65 10.88
C GLY A 58 -8.80 -1.62 11.42
N SER A 59 -9.91 -1.69 10.71
CA SER A 59 -10.97 -2.69 10.88
C SER A 59 -10.95 -3.69 9.73
N GLY A 60 -11.70 -4.79 9.81
CA GLY A 60 -11.75 -5.78 8.74
C GLY A 60 -12.36 -7.09 9.18
N PHE A 61 -11.79 -8.18 8.69
CA PHE A 61 -12.18 -9.54 9.08
C PHE A 61 -11.71 -9.81 10.52
N GLU A 62 -12.64 -9.85 11.48
CA GLU A 62 -12.31 -9.93 12.92
C GLU A 62 -11.76 -11.31 13.31
N ASP A 63 -12.19 -12.37 12.64
CA ASP A 63 -11.59 -13.71 12.71
C ASP A 63 -10.10 -13.66 12.36
N TYR A 64 -9.74 -13.01 11.25
CA TYR A 64 -8.34 -12.83 10.88
C TYR A 64 -7.58 -11.89 11.84
N LYS A 65 -8.24 -10.84 12.35
CA LYS A 65 -7.63 -9.96 13.36
C LYS A 65 -7.30 -10.74 14.63
N GLU A 66 -8.17 -11.66 15.06
CA GLU A 66 -7.90 -12.53 16.20
C GLU A 66 -6.81 -13.56 15.93
N GLU A 67 -6.76 -14.15 14.73
CA GLU A 67 -5.64 -15.01 14.30
C GLU A 67 -4.31 -14.25 14.39
N CYS A 68 -4.28 -12.97 14.01
CA CYS A 68 -3.10 -12.12 14.17
C CYS A 68 -2.75 -11.87 15.65
N ARG A 69 -3.73 -11.63 16.52
CA ARG A 69 -3.49 -11.50 17.98
C ARG A 69 -2.93 -12.80 18.56
N GLN A 70 -3.47 -13.94 18.13
CA GLN A 70 -3.00 -15.26 18.54
C GLN A 70 -1.55 -15.51 18.08
N LEU A 71 -1.22 -15.20 16.83
CA LEU A 71 0.15 -15.29 16.32
C LEU A 71 1.12 -14.44 17.14
N ALA A 72 0.75 -13.21 17.51
CA ALA A 72 1.59 -12.36 18.34
C ALA A 72 1.85 -12.96 19.74
N ARG A 73 0.86 -13.67 20.33
CA ARG A 73 1.01 -14.41 21.58
C ARG A 73 1.92 -15.63 21.44
N GLU A 74 1.73 -16.41 20.36
CA GLU A 74 2.55 -17.60 20.07
C GLU A 74 4.02 -17.27 19.86
N LEU A 75 4.30 -16.12 19.23
CA LEU A 75 5.65 -15.60 19.06
C LEU A 75 6.20 -14.90 20.31
N GLY A 76 5.37 -14.70 21.35
CA GLY A 76 5.76 -14.05 22.60
C GLY A 76 5.99 -12.53 22.49
N ILE A 77 5.42 -11.86 21.49
CA ILE A 77 5.64 -10.44 21.17
C ILE A 77 4.37 -9.58 21.33
N GLN A 78 3.33 -10.10 21.97
CA GLN A 78 2.04 -9.42 22.11
C GLN A 78 2.11 -8.04 22.79
N ASN A 79 3.14 -7.79 23.60
CA ASN A 79 3.35 -6.49 24.26
C ASN A 79 3.94 -5.43 23.31
N SER A 80 4.52 -5.86 22.19
CA SER A 80 5.13 -4.99 21.17
C SER A 80 4.28 -4.87 19.90
N VAL A 81 3.09 -5.49 19.88
CA VAL A 81 2.13 -5.40 18.76
C VAL A 81 0.81 -4.83 19.26
N GLN A 82 0.47 -3.63 18.80
CA GLN A 82 -0.75 -2.92 19.15
C GLN A 82 -1.79 -3.09 18.03
N PHE A 83 -2.97 -3.58 18.39
CA PHE A 83 -4.10 -3.69 17.49
C PHE A 83 -5.02 -2.49 17.71
N VAL A 84 -5.06 -1.59 16.73
CA VAL A 84 -5.84 -0.36 16.78
C VAL A 84 -7.01 -0.50 15.83
N ASP A 85 -8.23 -0.24 16.29
CA ASP A 85 -9.41 -0.22 15.42
C ASP A 85 -9.35 0.94 14.43
N PHE A 86 -10.31 0.99 13.51
CA PHE A 86 -10.41 2.08 12.55
C PHE A 86 -10.38 3.45 13.25
N GLN A 87 -9.51 4.34 12.76
CA GLN A 87 -9.36 5.70 13.26
C GLN A 87 -9.82 6.67 12.19
N ALA A 88 -10.77 7.54 12.55
CA ALA A 88 -11.17 8.66 11.69
C ALA A 88 -10.08 9.74 11.65
N ASP A 89 -9.39 9.96 12.79
CA ASP A 89 -8.23 10.81 12.91
C ASP A 89 -6.96 9.93 13.00
N ILE A 90 -6.39 9.62 11.84
CA ILE A 90 -5.19 8.80 11.71
C ILE A 90 -3.89 9.63 11.86
N GLU A 91 -4.00 10.96 11.88
CA GLU A 91 -2.84 11.86 11.80
C GLU A 91 -1.85 11.65 12.95
N ALA A 92 -2.39 11.42 14.16
CA ALA A 92 -1.59 11.19 15.35
C ALA A 92 -0.68 9.96 15.22
N TYR A 93 -1.11 8.92 14.49
CA TYR A 93 -0.30 7.73 14.26
C TYR A 93 0.83 8.00 13.27
N TYR A 94 0.53 8.69 12.17
CA TYR A 94 1.56 9.07 11.21
C TYR A 94 2.59 10.03 11.80
N ARG A 95 2.16 11.05 12.55
CA ARG A 95 3.06 12.01 13.22
C ARG A 95 4.01 11.37 14.24
N ASN A 96 3.62 10.24 14.81
CA ASN A 96 4.41 9.52 15.80
C ASN A 96 5.10 8.28 15.22
N ALA A 97 4.93 7.97 13.94
CA ALA A 97 5.57 6.84 13.27
C ALA A 97 6.96 7.22 12.78
N SER A 98 7.88 6.26 12.83
CA SER A 98 9.23 6.39 12.25
C SER A 98 9.40 5.56 10.99
N VAL A 99 8.62 4.49 10.85
CA VAL A 99 8.61 3.62 9.67
C VAL A 99 7.18 3.18 9.40
N MET A 100 6.77 3.18 8.14
CA MET A 100 5.58 2.45 7.70
C MET A 100 6.00 1.14 7.06
N VAL A 101 5.26 0.06 7.30
CA VAL A 101 5.42 -1.19 6.57
C VAL A 101 4.17 -1.52 5.78
N MET A 102 4.36 -2.08 4.59
CA MET A 102 3.26 -2.53 3.74
C MET A 102 3.52 -3.96 3.27
N THR A 103 2.74 -4.90 3.81
CA THR A 103 2.83 -6.32 3.48
C THR A 103 1.80 -6.75 2.42
N SER A 104 1.32 -5.81 1.61
CA SER A 104 0.23 -6.09 0.69
C SER A 104 0.64 -7.04 -0.43
N ALA A 105 -0.25 -7.98 -0.77
CA ALA A 105 -0.05 -8.87 -1.91
C ALA A 105 -0.46 -8.24 -3.24
N ILE A 106 -1.47 -7.37 -3.21
CA ILE A 106 -2.07 -6.71 -4.37
C ILE A 106 -2.55 -5.33 -3.92
N GLU A 107 -2.29 -4.31 -4.73
CA GLU A 107 -2.81 -2.95 -4.57
C GLU A 107 -3.25 -2.40 -5.92
N GLY A 108 -4.26 -1.52 -5.92
CA GLY A 108 -4.60 -0.71 -7.09
C GLY A 108 -3.88 0.63 -7.04
N PHE A 109 -4.27 1.47 -6.08
CA PHE A 109 -3.59 2.72 -5.76
C PHE A 109 -3.55 2.88 -4.23
N PRO A 110 -2.46 2.48 -3.56
CA PRO A 110 -2.41 2.43 -2.11
C PRO A 110 -2.34 3.83 -1.51
N MET A 111 -3.49 4.39 -1.16
CA MET A 111 -3.58 5.73 -0.53
C MET A 111 -2.75 5.85 0.75
N VAL A 112 -2.55 4.74 1.46
CA VAL A 112 -1.69 4.68 2.64
C VAL A 112 -0.24 5.07 2.37
N LEU A 113 0.27 4.89 1.14
CA LEU A 113 1.58 5.40 0.72
C LEU A 113 1.56 6.92 0.54
N VAL A 114 0.47 7.47 0.00
CA VAL A 114 0.29 8.93 -0.15
C VAL A 114 0.23 9.58 1.23
N GLU A 115 -0.53 8.98 2.14
CA GLU A 115 -0.67 9.39 3.52
C GLU A 115 0.69 9.35 4.24
N SER A 116 1.40 8.22 4.28
CA SER A 116 2.70 8.13 4.97
C SER A 116 3.74 9.11 4.41
N LYS A 117 3.83 9.20 3.08
CA LYS A 117 4.70 10.17 2.39
C LYS A 117 4.36 11.60 2.77
N SER A 118 3.08 11.95 2.93
CA SER A 118 2.69 13.29 3.36
C SER A 118 3.22 13.66 4.74
N TYR A 119 3.37 12.69 5.65
CA TYR A 119 3.99 12.90 6.96
C TYR A 119 5.51 12.73 6.95
N GLY A 120 6.12 12.49 5.79
CA GLY A 120 7.55 12.21 5.65
C GLY A 120 7.96 10.88 6.26
N VAL A 121 7.05 9.92 6.38
CA VAL A 121 7.34 8.60 6.97
C VAL A 121 7.87 7.67 5.88
N PRO A 122 9.13 7.20 5.96
CA PRO A 122 9.66 6.26 4.98
C PRO A 122 8.95 4.90 5.09
N THR A 123 8.80 4.22 3.96
CA THR A 123 8.04 2.96 3.89
C THR A 123 8.93 1.79 3.46
N VAL A 124 8.81 0.64 4.14
CA VAL A 124 9.34 -0.65 3.65
C VAL A 124 8.17 -1.50 3.16
N ALA A 125 8.20 -1.96 1.92
CA ALA A 125 7.06 -2.65 1.32
C ALA A 125 7.47 -3.89 0.53
N PHE A 126 6.60 -4.90 0.49
CA PHE A 126 6.75 -6.00 -0.48
C PHE A 126 6.61 -5.47 -1.89
N GLU A 127 7.54 -5.83 -2.77
CA GLU A 127 7.57 -5.41 -4.17
C GLU A 127 6.23 -5.67 -4.89
N LEU A 128 5.69 -4.62 -5.51
CA LEU A 128 4.52 -4.65 -6.36
C LEU A 128 4.86 -4.01 -7.71
N ASP A 129 4.51 -4.68 -8.80
CA ASP A 129 4.99 -4.34 -10.15
C ASP A 129 4.36 -3.07 -10.76
N PHE A 130 3.40 -2.44 -10.09
CA PHE A 130 2.55 -1.41 -10.72
C PHE A 130 2.13 -0.31 -9.72
N CYS A 131 2.99 0.68 -9.48
CA CYS A 131 2.53 1.94 -8.85
C CYS A 131 3.50 3.10 -9.09
N GLU A 132 2.99 4.26 -9.53
CA GLU A 132 3.80 5.49 -9.65
C GLU A 132 4.27 6.03 -8.29
N LEU A 133 3.63 5.59 -7.20
CA LEU A 133 4.03 5.89 -5.83
C LEU A 133 5.19 5.02 -5.35
N TRP A 134 5.55 3.97 -6.09
CA TRP A 134 6.55 2.95 -5.71
C TRP A 134 7.99 3.49 -5.65
N GLN A 135 8.22 4.69 -6.16
CA GLN A 135 9.53 5.34 -6.18
C GLN A 135 9.69 6.34 -5.03
N GLU A 136 10.95 6.64 -4.68
CA GLU A 136 11.40 7.66 -3.71
C GLU A 136 10.85 7.49 -2.27
N GLY A 137 11.72 7.29 -1.29
CA GLY A 137 11.32 7.08 0.11
C GLY A 137 10.61 5.74 0.40
N ILE A 138 10.59 4.82 -0.56
CA ILE A 138 10.16 3.43 -0.38
C ILE A 138 11.37 2.51 -0.56
N THR A 139 11.55 1.60 0.38
CA THR A 139 12.45 0.46 0.26
C THR A 139 11.62 -0.77 -0.08
N ALA A 140 11.73 -1.25 -1.32
CA ALA A 140 11.07 -2.46 -1.77
C ALA A 140 11.88 -3.70 -1.37
N VAL A 141 11.19 -4.72 -0.87
CA VAL A 141 11.78 -6.03 -0.56
C VAL A 141 11.01 -7.14 -1.26
N PRO A 142 11.62 -8.31 -1.53
CA PRO A 142 10.92 -9.40 -2.20
C PRO A 142 9.61 -9.78 -1.52
N LYS A 143 8.59 -10.11 -2.31
CA LYS A 143 7.25 -10.40 -1.81
C LYS A 143 7.28 -11.60 -0.85
N GLY A 144 6.76 -11.39 0.36
CA GLY A 144 6.72 -12.40 1.42
C GLY A 144 8.02 -12.57 2.21
N ASP A 145 9.11 -11.88 1.84
CA ASP A 145 10.39 -11.95 2.54
C ASP A 145 10.36 -11.07 3.80
N THR A 146 9.88 -11.65 4.89
CA THR A 146 9.85 -10.98 6.20
C THR A 146 11.24 -10.73 6.78
N ASP A 147 12.26 -11.47 6.34
CA ASP A 147 13.64 -11.32 6.81
C ASP A 147 14.27 -10.08 6.19
N ALA A 148 14.12 -9.91 4.88
CA ALA A 148 14.52 -8.70 4.18
C ALA A 148 13.78 -7.48 4.73
N MET A 149 12.46 -7.58 4.93
CA MET A 149 11.70 -6.50 5.53
C MET A 149 12.22 -6.13 6.92
N ALA A 150 12.52 -7.11 7.78
CA ALA A 150 13.05 -6.86 9.12
C ALA A 150 14.41 -6.14 9.08
N ARG A 151 15.33 -6.57 8.20
CA ARG A 151 16.65 -5.92 8.04
C ARG A 151 16.52 -4.46 7.65
N GLU A 152 15.65 -4.14 6.69
CA GLU A 152 15.45 -2.76 6.24
C GLU A 152 14.76 -1.90 7.30
N VAL A 153 13.80 -2.46 8.04
CA VAL A 153 13.17 -1.78 9.18
C VAL A 153 14.20 -1.49 10.28
N VAL A 154 15.03 -2.47 10.65
CA VAL A 154 16.10 -2.28 11.65
C VAL A 154 17.09 -1.22 11.18
N HIS A 155 17.51 -1.26 9.91
CA HIS A 155 18.41 -0.25 9.35
C HIS A 155 17.82 1.17 9.44
N LEU A 156 16.54 1.34 9.09
CA LEU A 156 15.85 2.62 9.28
C LEU A 156 15.74 3.02 10.76
N LEU A 157 15.50 2.09 11.68
CA LEU A 157 15.39 2.38 13.11
C LEU A 157 16.73 2.79 13.73
N GLN A 158 17.82 2.16 13.32
CA GLN A 158 19.17 2.39 13.85
C GLN A 158 19.90 3.56 13.20
N ASN A 159 19.55 3.92 11.96
CA ASN A 159 20.22 4.97 11.21
C ASN A 159 19.30 6.21 11.05
N GLN A 160 19.39 7.14 12.00
CA GLN A 160 18.58 8.35 12.00
C GLN A 160 18.78 9.19 10.73
N THR A 161 20.02 9.39 10.28
CA THR A 161 20.31 10.18 9.07
C THR A 161 19.63 9.56 7.85
N PHE A 162 19.81 8.26 7.65
CA PHE A 162 19.20 7.53 6.54
C PHE A 162 17.67 7.58 6.60
N ARG A 163 17.08 7.45 7.80
CA ARG A 163 15.63 7.57 8.02
C ARG A 163 15.11 8.96 7.66
N LEU A 164 15.81 10.02 8.05
CA LEU A 164 15.45 11.40 7.71
C LEU A 164 15.56 11.64 6.19
N GLU A 165 16.62 11.17 5.55
CA GLU A 165 16.81 11.27 4.10
C GLU A 165 15.66 10.59 3.34
N LYS A 166 15.33 9.34 3.71
CA LYS A 166 14.21 8.60 3.11
C LYS A 166 12.87 9.26 3.40
N GLY A 167 12.69 9.85 4.57
CA GLY A 167 11.50 10.64 4.90
C GLY A 167 11.34 11.90 4.03
N MET A 168 12.44 12.58 3.73
CA MET A 168 12.44 13.73 2.81
C MET A 168 12.14 13.32 1.38
N GLU A 169 12.73 12.22 0.89
CA GLU A 169 12.38 11.64 -0.42
C GLU A 169 10.89 11.30 -0.49
N ALA A 170 10.35 10.64 0.55
CA ALA A 170 8.94 10.30 0.65
C ALA A 170 8.06 11.56 0.55
N ARG A 171 8.36 12.60 1.32
CA ARG A 171 7.63 13.87 1.30
C ARG A 171 7.67 14.54 -0.06
N LYS A 172 8.83 14.65 -0.68
CA LYS A 172 9.00 15.24 -2.01
C LYS A 172 8.19 14.48 -3.07
N ALA A 173 8.18 13.15 -2.99
CA ALA A 173 7.47 12.30 -3.95
C ALA A 173 5.95 12.53 -3.96
N VAL A 174 5.36 12.99 -2.84
CA VAL A 174 3.93 13.30 -2.80
C VAL A 174 3.59 14.73 -3.24
N GLU A 175 4.57 15.64 -3.23
CA GLU A 175 4.35 17.04 -3.66
C GLU A 175 3.94 17.15 -5.13
N LYS A 176 4.33 16.21 -6.00
CA LYS A 176 3.86 16.19 -7.40
C LYS A 176 2.35 16.03 -7.54
N PHE A 177 1.69 15.36 -6.59
CA PHE A 177 0.23 15.20 -6.59
C PHE A 177 -0.50 16.47 -6.16
N ARG A 178 0.21 17.45 -5.59
CA ARG A 178 -0.31 18.80 -5.30
C ARG A 178 -0.55 19.60 -6.58
N THR A 179 0.39 19.51 -7.53
CA THR A 179 0.38 20.31 -8.75
C THR A 179 -0.45 19.69 -9.86
N GLU A 180 -0.74 18.39 -9.73
CA GLU A 180 -1.68 17.69 -10.57
C GLU A 180 -3.11 18.20 -10.31
N ASP A 181 -3.62 18.99 -11.25
CA ASP A 181 -5.01 19.44 -11.25
C ASP A 181 -5.96 18.30 -11.68
N THR A 182 -6.03 17.29 -10.81
CA THR A 182 -6.81 16.08 -11.00
C THR A 182 -8.28 16.42 -11.19
N ILE A 183 -8.77 17.44 -10.48
CA ILE A 183 -10.13 17.95 -10.63
C ILE A 183 -10.34 18.47 -12.05
N ASN A 184 -9.48 19.34 -12.58
CA ASN A 184 -9.65 19.83 -13.95
C ASN A 184 -9.43 18.73 -15.00
N LYS A 185 -8.60 17.72 -14.74
CA LYS A 185 -8.52 16.53 -15.60
C LYS A 185 -9.88 15.81 -15.67
N TRP A 186 -10.53 15.59 -14.52
CA TRP A 186 -11.86 14.98 -14.46
C TRP A 186 -12.93 15.86 -15.11
N VAL A 187 -12.94 17.17 -14.82
CA VAL A 187 -13.87 18.13 -15.44
C VAL A 187 -13.71 18.08 -16.96
N ARG A 188 -12.48 18.18 -17.48
CA ARG A 188 -12.20 18.10 -18.93
C ARG A 188 -12.68 16.79 -19.56
N LEU A 189 -12.50 15.66 -18.86
CA LEU A 189 -13.00 14.37 -19.35
C LEU A 189 -14.52 14.37 -19.43
N ILE A 190 -15.20 14.77 -18.36
CA ILE A 190 -16.67 14.78 -18.28
C ILE A 190 -17.26 15.77 -19.30
N THR A 191 -16.73 16.99 -19.38
CA THR A 191 -17.18 17.99 -20.36
C THR A 191 -16.90 17.51 -21.78
N GLY A 192 -15.74 16.90 -22.03
CA GLY A 192 -15.43 16.30 -23.33
C GLY A 192 -16.45 15.24 -23.75
N ILE A 193 -16.85 14.36 -22.83
CA ILE A 193 -17.90 13.36 -23.08
C ILE A 193 -19.26 14.03 -23.38
N ILE A 194 -19.65 15.03 -22.58
CA ILE A 194 -20.92 15.77 -22.76
C ILE A 194 -20.95 16.49 -24.12
N ASP A 195 -19.85 17.13 -24.50
CA ASP A 195 -19.74 17.93 -25.73
C ASP A 195 -19.58 17.07 -26.99
N GLY A 196 -19.59 15.73 -26.88
CA GLY A 196 -19.41 14.81 -28.01
C GLY A 196 -18.02 14.83 -28.65
N ASN A 197 -17.04 15.41 -27.94
CA ASN A 197 -15.62 15.49 -28.32
C ASN A 197 -14.76 14.47 -27.53
N GLY A 198 -15.35 13.76 -26.57
CA GLY A 198 -14.75 12.61 -25.91
C GLY A 198 -14.47 11.52 -26.92
N VAL A 199 -13.45 10.70 -26.66
CA VAL A 199 -12.80 9.70 -27.53
C VAL A 199 -13.74 8.64 -28.15
N VAL A 200 -15.05 8.74 -27.99
CA VAL A 200 -16.05 7.83 -28.57
C VAL A 200 -16.12 7.91 -30.11
N LYS A 201 -15.68 9.00 -30.74
CA LYS A 201 -15.69 9.10 -32.22
C LYS A 201 -14.64 8.25 -32.93
N GLN A 202 -13.62 7.73 -32.24
CA GLN A 202 -12.63 6.84 -32.87
C GLN A 202 -12.97 5.35 -32.76
N MET A 203 -13.83 4.93 -31.82
CA MET A 203 -14.23 3.52 -31.70
C MET A 203 -15.35 3.12 -32.67
N GLN A 204 -16.22 4.06 -33.07
CA GLN A 204 -17.29 3.77 -34.04
C GLN A 204 -16.79 3.48 -35.47
N ALA A 205 -15.50 3.72 -35.76
CA ALA A 205 -14.90 3.37 -37.05
C ALA A 205 -14.22 1.98 -37.06
N GLU A 206 -13.97 1.38 -35.90
CA GLU A 206 -13.34 0.05 -35.78
C GLU A 206 -14.31 -1.06 -35.34
N GLU A 207 -15.47 -0.72 -34.77
CA GLU A 207 -16.51 -1.69 -34.39
C GLU A 207 -17.17 -2.42 -35.58
N GLU A 208 -17.00 -1.95 -36.82
CA GLU A 208 -17.55 -2.65 -38.00
C GLU A 208 -16.75 -3.91 -38.42
N LYS A 209 -15.69 -4.32 -37.70
CA LYS A 209 -14.88 -5.49 -38.06
C LYS A 209 -14.43 -6.41 -36.92
N VAL A 210 -15.14 -6.45 -35.79
CA VAL A 210 -15.01 -7.58 -34.86
C VAL A 210 -16.28 -8.43 -34.96
N THR A 211 -16.25 -9.45 -35.81
CA THR A 211 -17.34 -10.42 -35.93
C THR A 211 -17.49 -11.21 -34.62
N GLU A 212 -18.71 -11.63 -34.28
CA GLU A 212 -19.00 -12.49 -33.11
C GLU A 212 -18.06 -13.70 -33.04
N GLU A 213 -17.62 -14.24 -34.18
CA GLU A 213 -16.63 -15.31 -34.26
C GLU A 213 -15.30 -14.97 -33.58
N ARG A 214 -14.80 -13.74 -33.74
CA ARG A 214 -13.52 -13.29 -33.15
C ARG A 214 -13.64 -13.14 -31.63
N ALA A 215 -14.77 -12.63 -31.15
CA ALA A 215 -15.06 -12.53 -29.72
C ALA A 215 -15.19 -13.91 -29.08
N MET A 216 -15.83 -14.86 -29.76
CA MET A 216 -15.94 -16.25 -29.32
C MET A 216 -14.58 -16.98 -29.35
N GLU A 217 -13.71 -16.72 -30.33
CA GLU A 217 -12.34 -17.27 -30.33
C GLU A 217 -11.50 -16.78 -29.14
N ILE A 218 -11.62 -15.50 -28.78
CA ILE A 218 -10.90 -14.93 -27.62
C ILE A 218 -11.43 -15.55 -26.33
N TYR A 219 -12.75 -15.65 -26.18
CA TYR A 219 -13.38 -16.27 -25.01
C TYR A 219 -12.99 -17.75 -24.86
N GLN A 220 -12.93 -18.51 -25.95
CA GLN A 220 -12.48 -19.91 -25.93
C GLN A 220 -10.99 -20.03 -25.56
N LYS A 221 -10.13 -19.14 -26.05
CA LYS A 221 -8.70 -19.11 -25.67
C LYS A 221 -8.48 -18.76 -24.21
N GLU A 222 -9.27 -17.83 -23.65
CA GLU A 222 -9.21 -17.53 -22.22
C GLU A 222 -9.71 -18.69 -21.37
N LEU A 223 -10.79 -19.37 -21.78
CA LEU A 223 -11.26 -20.60 -21.13
C LEU A 223 -10.24 -21.74 -21.17
N GLU A 224 -9.50 -21.92 -22.28
CA GLU A 224 -8.42 -22.90 -22.37
C GLU A 224 -7.22 -22.52 -21.48
N PHE A 225 -6.88 -21.23 -21.41
CA PHE A 225 -5.79 -20.73 -20.58
C PHE A 225 -6.09 -20.87 -19.08
N TRP A 226 -7.26 -20.42 -18.64
CA TRP A 226 -7.68 -20.48 -17.24
C TRP A 226 -8.21 -21.85 -16.82
N GLY A 227 -8.78 -22.63 -17.75
CA GLY A 227 -9.30 -23.97 -17.49
C GLY A 227 -8.22 -25.04 -17.27
N GLN A 228 -6.97 -24.79 -17.68
CA GLN A 228 -5.84 -25.69 -17.38
C GLN A 228 -5.13 -25.40 -16.05
N GLU A 229 -5.28 -24.20 -15.48
CA GLU A 229 -4.70 -23.88 -14.16
C GLU A 229 -5.59 -24.36 -12.99
N ASP A 230 -6.89 -24.55 -13.21
CA ASP A 230 -7.86 -24.86 -12.14
C ASP A 230 -7.97 -26.35 -11.76
N LEU A 231 -7.21 -27.25 -12.42
CA LEU A 231 -7.19 -28.70 -12.12
C LEU A 231 -5.89 -29.19 -11.45
N ARG A 232 -5.01 -28.28 -10.99
CA ARG A 232 -3.82 -28.63 -10.19
C ARG A 232 -3.77 -28.00 -8.80
N LEU A 233 -4.86 -27.38 -8.35
CA LEU A 233 -4.96 -26.74 -7.03
C LEU A 233 -5.90 -27.50 -6.07
N PHE A 234 -6.32 -28.71 -6.46
CA PHE A 234 -7.04 -29.66 -5.61
C PHE A 234 -6.38 -31.03 -5.64
N ASP A 235 -5.12 -31.10 -5.21
CA ASP A 235 -4.49 -32.27 -4.58
C ASP A 235 -3.47 -31.79 -3.53
#